data_AF-A0A2G9T548-F1
#
_entry.id   AF-A0A2G9T548-F1
#
_cell.length_a   1.000
_cell.length_b   1.000
_cell.length_c   1.000
_cell.angle_alpha   90.00
_cell.angle_beta   90.00
_cell.angle_gamma   90.00
#
_symmetry.space_group_name_H-M   'P 1'
#
loop_
_entity.id
_entity.type
_entity.pdbx_description
1 polymer ?
#
loop_
_entity_poly.entity_id
_entity_poly.type
_entity_poly.pdbx_seq_one_letter_code
_entity_poly.pdbx_strand_id
1 'polypeptide(L)' 'MAAAYSSIISHVGEDVNRQGLLKTPERAAKAMLYFTKGYEQQLD' A
#
# COMPACT_ATOMS: atom_id res chain seq x y z
N MET A 1 -2.21 -7.03 0.09
CA MET A 1 -2.23 -5.63 0.61
C MET A 1 -2.61 -4.59 -0.43
N ALA A 2 -2.12 -4.65 -1.69
CA ALA A 2 -2.43 -3.62 -2.70
C ALA A 2 -3.95 -3.42 -2.93
N ALA A 3 -4.74 -4.49 -3.00
CA ALA A 3 -6.21 -4.39 -3.11
C ALA A 3 -6.86 -3.65 -1.93
N ALA A 4 -6.31 -3.77 -0.71
CA ALA A 4 -6.80 -3.04 0.45
C ALA A 4 -6.54 -1.53 0.31
N TYR A 5 -5.35 -1.14 -0.17
CA TYR A 5 -5.04 0.27 -0.45
C TYR A 5 -5.89 0.84 -1.59
N SER A 6 -6.16 0.05 -2.64
CA SER A 6 -7.11 0.44 -3.71
C SER A 6 -8.50 0.72 -3.13
N SER A 7 -9.00 -0.18 -2.28
CA SER A 7 -10.27 -0.01 -1.58
C SER A 7 -10.28 1.25 -0.72
N ILE A 8 -9.24 1.51 0.09
CA ILE A 8 -9.14 2.71 0.92
C ILE A 8 -9.22 3.99 0.07
N ILE A 9 -8.47 4.05 -1.04
CA ILE A 9 -8.46 5.19 -1.97
C ILE A 9 -9.87 5.44 -2.53
N SER A 10 -10.57 4.40 -2.96
CA SER A 10 -11.96 4.53 -3.43
C SER A 10 -12.91 4.99 -2.33
N HIS A 11 -12.76 4.51 -1.09
CA HIS A 11 -13.63 4.88 0.04
C HIS A 11 -13.42 6.32 0.53
N VAL A 12 -12.25 6.92 0.30
CA VAL A 12 -12.01 8.35 0.59
C VAL A 12 -12.49 9.27 -0.55
N GLY A 13 -13.09 8.72 -1.60
CA GLY A 13 -13.66 9.47 -2.72
C GLY A 13 -12.68 9.79 -3.85
N GLU A 14 -11.49 9.19 -3.86
CA GLU A 14 -10.51 9.37 -4.94
C GLU A 14 -10.71 8.34 -6.06
N ASP A 15 -10.38 8.73 -7.29
CA ASP A 15 -10.36 7.82 -8.45
C ASP A 15 -9.03 7.05 -8.51
N VAL A 16 -9.09 5.75 -8.26
CA VAL A 16 -7.90 4.88 -8.32
C VAL A 16 -7.28 4.79 -9.72
N ASN A 17 -8.04 5.10 -10.78
CA ASN A 17 -7.56 5.08 -12.16
C ASN A 17 -6.89 6.40 -12.58
N ARG A 18 -6.91 7.43 -11.73
CA ARG A 18 -6.18 8.68 -11.95
C ARG A 18 -4.70 8.37 -12.19
N GLN A 19 -4.09 9.00 -13.19
CA GLN A 19 -2.69 8.77 -13.58
C GLN A 19 -1.71 8.77 -12.39
N GLY A 20 -1.90 9.68 -11.43
CA GLY A 20 -1.07 9.79 -10.22
C GLY A 20 -1.29 8.69 -9.18
N LEU A 21 -2.40 7.96 -9.24
CA LEU A 21 -2.80 6.95 -8.27
C LEU A 21 -2.68 5.51 -8.78
N LEU A 22 -2.52 5.29 -10.10
CA LEU A 22 -2.41 3.96 -10.70
C LEU A 22 -1.40 3.04 -10.00
N LYS A 23 -0.26 3.57 -9.56
CA LYS A 23 0.80 2.82 -8.87
C LYS A 23 0.79 2.99 -7.34
N THR A 24 -0.09 3.82 -6.80
CA THR A 24 -0.14 4.11 -5.37
C THR A 24 -0.49 2.88 -4.52
N PRO A 25 -1.49 2.04 -4.89
CA PRO A 25 -1.80 0.83 -4.12
C PRO A 25 -0.61 -0.12 -3.96
N GLU A 26 0.17 -0.32 -5.02
CA GLU A 26 1.36 -1.18 -5.03
C GLU A 26 2.49 -0.57 -4.18
N ARG A 27 2.77 0.73 -4.37
CA ARG A 27 3.79 1.46 -3.61
C ARG A 27 3.49 1.46 -2.12
N ALA A 28 2.23 1.73 -1.73
CA ALA A 28 1.80 1.73 -0.34
C ALA A 28 1.90 0.34 0.29
N ALA A 29 1.52 -0.73 -0.43
CA ALA A 29 1.69 -2.10 0.04
C ALA A 29 3.17 -2.45 0.27
N LYS A 30 4.06 -2.07 -0.65
CA LYS A 30 5.51 -2.30 -0.52
C LYS A 30 6.12 -1.49 0.62
N ALA A 31 5.71 -0.23 0.77
CA ALA A 31 6.15 0.62 1.87
C ALA A 31 5.74 0.03 3.22
N MET A 32 4.49 -0.43 3.35
CA MET A 32 4.00 -1.04 4.58
C MET A 32 4.78 -2.31 4.94
N LEU A 33 5.02 -3.21 3.96
CA LEU A 33 5.86 -4.38 4.18
C LEU A 33 7.27 -4.01 4.66
N TYR A 34 7.88 -2.98 4.09
CA TYR A 34 9.19 -2.50 4.52
C TYR A 34 9.16 -1.92 5.95
N PHE A 35 8.13 -1.14 6.29
CA PHE A 35 7.98 -0.57 7.63
C PHE A 35 7.73 -1.63 8.70
N THR A 36 7.07 -2.75 8.34
CA THR A 36 6.77 -3.85 9.26
C THR A 36 7.73 -5.02 9.15
N LYS A 37 8.83 -4.91 8.37
CA LYS A 37 9.78 -6.01 8.16
C LYS A 37 10.41 -6.54 9.45
N GLY A 38 10.47 -5.70 10.50
CA GLY A 38 11.02 -6.07 11.80
C GLY A 38 10.33 -7.25 12.48
N TYR A 39 9.06 -7.52 12.17
CA TYR A 39 8.36 -8.71 12.70
C TYR A 39 8.91 -10.03 12.14
N GLU A 40 9.55 -9.99 10.97
CA GLU A 40 10.19 -11.15 10.34
C GLU A 40 11.70 -11.19 10.60
N GLN A 41 12.25 -10.19 11.29
CA GLN A 41 13.67 -10.15 11.65
C GLN A 41 13.90 -10.90 12.95
N GLN A 42 14.79 -11.89 12.92
CA GLN A 42 15.39 -12.47 14.11
C GLN A 42 16.61 -11.62 14.47
N LEU A 43 16.76 -11.29 15.76
CA LEU A 43 17.97 -10.67 16.28
C LEU A 43 18.90 -11.83 16.69
N ASP A 44 20.03 -11.95 16.00
CA ASP A 44 21.12 -12.86 16.40
C ASP A 44 21.85 -12.33 17.64
#